data_AF-A0ABD0RG39-F1
#
_entry.id   AF-A0ABD0RG39-F1
#
_cell.length_a   1.000
_cell.length_b   1.000
_cell.length_c   1.000
_cell.angle_alpha   90.00
_cell.angle_beta   90.00
_cell.angle_gamma   90.00
#
_symmetry.space_group_name_H-M   'P 1'
#
loop_
_entity.id
_entity.type
_entity.pdbx_description
1 polymer ?
#
loop_
_entity_poly.entity_id
_entity_poly.type
_entity_poly.pdbx_seq_one_letter_code
_entity_poly.pdbx_strand_id
1 'polypeptide(L)'
;MLHVDFRTLILPIGIVRMVEVVLTCICFALAASAGIPGFATSHWAWCMFCWCFCCFTTLLIIILEFTNLHSKVFLSWEDFTMAFAMLATLMMVTIAIIYPTFFTCSNCARQIVASTVSWLCFGLYAVEVWLVHKRPGETSGFLTTIPGLLKILETFVACIIFMSLSPNEYRKVPGTQWCVAVYSICFIFSLLIIFLTIAKLPSILPFSFDKAVIGFNIGAVVMYTTAVVIWPLYAFERNPRPNDCNHCSWDDLVVVTFMTVINFLVYTGDLAYSVKIVFFTHTEHTYEN
;
A
#
# COMPACT_ATOMS: atom_id res chain seq x y z
N MET A 1 7.42 -14.64 33.36
CA MET A 1 8.55 -13.71 33.12
C MET A 1 8.52 -13.32 31.64
N LEU A 2 8.48 -12.02 31.32
CA LEU A 2 8.77 -11.57 29.95
C LEU A 2 10.27 -11.81 29.71
N HIS A 3 10.61 -12.65 28.74
CA HIS A 3 11.99 -12.82 28.33
C HIS A 3 12.31 -11.75 27.30
N VAL A 4 13.16 -10.80 27.67
CA VAL A 4 13.54 -9.66 26.83
C VAL A 4 14.73 -10.06 25.96
N ASP A 5 14.64 -9.88 24.64
CA ASP A 5 15.74 -10.21 23.72
C ASP A 5 16.35 -8.95 23.09
N PHE A 6 17.47 -8.49 23.67
CA PHE A 6 18.23 -7.35 23.18
C PHE A 6 18.91 -7.61 21.83
N ARG A 7 19.07 -8.87 21.41
CA ARG A 7 19.71 -9.22 20.13
C ARG A 7 18.88 -8.73 18.94
N THR A 8 17.55 -8.69 19.09
CA THR A 8 16.62 -8.18 18.07
C THR A 8 16.88 -6.72 17.71
N LEU A 9 17.28 -5.89 18.68
CA LEU A 9 17.60 -4.47 18.49
C LEU A 9 18.96 -4.24 17.83
N ILE A 10 19.92 -5.15 18.04
CA ILE A 10 21.31 -5.00 17.56
C ILE A 10 21.46 -5.61 16.15
N LEU A 11 20.52 -6.45 15.71
CA LEU A 11 20.52 -6.95 14.34
C LEU A 11 20.35 -5.80 13.33
N PRO A 12 20.89 -5.93 12.10
CA PRO A 12 20.77 -4.88 11.06
C PRO A 12 19.33 -4.43 10.81
N ILE A 13 18.37 -5.34 10.84
CA ILE A 13 16.94 -5.03 10.68
C ILE A 13 16.41 -4.20 11.85
N GLY A 14 16.78 -4.54 13.09
CA GLY A 14 16.39 -3.78 14.28
C GLY A 14 16.95 -2.36 14.26
N ILE A 15 18.20 -2.19 13.83
CA ILE A 15 18.83 -0.87 13.67
C ILE A 15 18.08 -0.04 12.62
N VAL A 16 17.79 -0.61 11.45
CA VAL A 16 17.03 0.05 10.37
C VAL A 16 15.67 0.53 10.90
N ARG A 17 14.92 -0.34 11.58
CA ARG A 17 13.61 0.00 12.17
C ARG A 17 13.67 1.11 13.21
N MET A 18 14.71 1.15 14.04
CA MET A 18 14.88 2.26 14.99
C MET A 18 15.09 3.59 14.27
N VAL A 19 15.90 3.61 13.20
CA VAL A 19 16.12 4.82 12.41
C VAL A 19 14.83 5.25 11.69
N GLU A 20 14.06 4.29 11.14
CA GLU A 20 12.75 4.55 10.53
C GLU A 20 11.78 5.24 11.50
N VAL A 21 11.66 4.74 12.74
CA VAL A 21 10.81 5.36 13.76
C VAL A 21 11.24 6.80 14.05
N VAL A 22 12.54 7.04 14.21
CA VAL A 22 13.07 8.39 14.48
C VAL A 22 12.76 9.33 13.32
N LEU A 23 13.06 8.92 12.08
CA LEU A 23 12.87 9.77 10.91
C LEU A 23 11.39 10.03 10.61
N THR A 24 10.52 9.02 10.71
CA THR A 24 9.07 9.19 10.53
C THR A 24 8.46 10.10 11.60
N CYS A 25 8.93 10.00 12.84
CA CYS A 25 8.56 10.92 13.92
C CYS A 25 9.01 12.36 13.63
N ILE A 26 10.24 12.56 13.14
CA ILE A 26 10.75 13.87 12.72
C ILE A 26 9.87 14.46 11.60
N CYS A 27 9.56 13.70 10.56
CA CYS A 27 8.68 14.15 9.48
C CYS A 27 7.31 14.59 10.00
N PHE A 28 6.67 13.75 10.83
CA PHE A 28 5.39 14.06 11.44
C PHE A 28 5.44 15.35 12.28
N ALA A 29 6.46 15.49 13.14
CA ALA A 29 6.63 16.66 13.99
C ALA A 29 6.87 17.94 13.17
N LEU A 30 7.69 17.86 12.12
CA LEU A 30 7.95 18.98 11.22
C LEU A 30 6.68 19.42 10.50
N ALA A 31 5.94 18.48 9.92
CA ALA A 31 4.70 18.78 9.21
C ALA A 31 3.61 19.31 10.15
N ALA A 32 3.47 18.75 11.36
CA ALA A 32 2.58 19.27 12.38
C ALA A 32 2.96 20.70 12.80
N SER A 33 4.26 20.98 12.97
CA SER A 33 4.77 22.32 13.33
C SER A 33 4.62 23.36 12.22
N ALA A 34 4.47 22.93 10.96
CA ALA A 34 4.20 23.80 9.83
C ALA A 34 2.71 24.25 9.79
N GLY A 35 1.84 23.58 10.53
CA GLY A 35 0.41 23.88 10.61
C GLY A 35 -0.43 23.23 9.51
N ILE A 36 -1.74 23.26 9.70
CA ILE A 36 -2.71 22.72 8.73
C ILE A 36 -2.86 23.73 7.58
N PRO A 37 -2.62 23.34 6.33
CA PRO A 37 -2.80 24.23 5.18
C PRO A 37 -4.29 24.49 4.92
N GLY A 38 -4.62 25.69 4.40
CA GLY A 38 -5.99 26.07 4.05
C GLY A 38 -6.53 25.43 2.76
N PHE A 39 -5.70 24.69 2.03
CA PHE A 39 -6.02 24.02 0.77
C PHE A 39 -5.44 22.60 0.75
N ALA A 40 -5.94 21.73 -0.14
CA ALA A 40 -5.51 20.33 -0.27
C ALA A 40 -5.49 19.54 1.05
N THR A 41 -6.50 19.76 1.91
CA THR A 41 -6.58 19.17 3.26
C THR A 41 -6.60 17.64 3.26
N SER A 42 -7.19 17.00 2.23
CA SER A 42 -7.17 15.54 2.05
C SER A 42 -5.73 15.01 1.89
N HIS A 43 -4.94 15.63 0.99
CA HIS A 43 -3.55 15.26 0.74
C HIS A 43 -2.66 15.49 1.98
N TRP A 44 -2.89 16.59 2.71
CA TRP A 44 -2.17 16.84 3.96
C TRP A 44 -2.49 15.78 5.02
N ALA A 45 -3.78 15.48 5.21
CA ALA A 45 -4.23 14.47 6.18
C ALA A 45 -3.66 13.09 5.84
N TRP A 46 -3.59 12.74 4.56
CA TRP A 46 -2.93 11.51 4.11
C TRP A 46 -1.44 11.48 4.43
N CYS A 47 -0.71 12.56 4.17
CA CYS A 47 0.72 12.64 4.51
C CYS A 47 0.94 12.44 6.02
N MET A 48 0.15 13.13 6.84
CA MET A 48 0.19 13.00 8.31
C MET A 48 -0.16 11.58 8.76
N PHE A 49 -1.19 10.97 8.17
CA PHE A 49 -1.56 9.60 8.44
C PHE A 49 -0.42 8.63 8.11
N CYS A 50 0.21 8.74 6.93
CA CYS A 50 1.30 7.85 6.55
C CYS A 50 2.50 7.94 7.49
N TRP A 51 2.98 9.14 7.85
CA TRP A 51 4.10 9.27 8.80
C TRP A 51 3.74 8.71 10.18
N CYS A 52 2.55 9.05 10.67
CA CYS A 52 2.05 8.58 11.97
C CYS A 52 1.89 7.06 12.00
N PHE A 53 1.16 6.50 11.04
CA PHE A 53 0.90 5.08 10.90
C PHE A 53 2.20 4.26 10.77
N CYS A 54 3.14 4.73 9.95
CA CYS A 54 4.42 4.06 9.79
C CYS A 54 5.24 4.11 11.09
N CYS A 55 5.31 5.27 11.75
CA CYS A 55 6.01 5.42 13.03
C CYS A 55 5.46 4.49 14.11
N PHE A 56 4.14 4.52 14.35
CA PHE A 56 3.51 3.74 15.41
C PHE A 56 3.56 2.24 15.14
N THR A 57 3.31 1.82 13.91
CA THR A 57 3.34 0.39 13.57
C THR A 57 4.77 -0.16 13.63
N THR A 58 5.77 0.59 13.15
CA THR A 58 7.19 0.17 13.27
C THR A 58 7.60 0.09 14.74
N LEU A 59 7.20 1.06 15.57
CA LEU A 59 7.45 1.02 17.01
C LEU A 59 6.78 -0.19 17.67
N LEU A 60 5.54 -0.50 17.31
CA LEU A 60 4.83 -1.68 17.80
C LEU A 60 5.55 -2.98 17.41
N ILE A 61 6.05 -3.08 16.17
CA ILE A 61 6.86 -4.21 15.70
C ILE A 61 8.11 -4.37 16.58
N ILE A 62 8.85 -3.29 16.82
CA ILE A 62 10.04 -3.31 17.68
C ILE A 62 9.68 -3.80 19.10
N ILE A 63 8.59 -3.29 19.69
CA ILE A 63 8.16 -3.68 21.04
C ILE A 63 7.79 -5.18 21.08
N LEU A 64 7.05 -5.68 20.09
CA LEU A 64 6.61 -7.08 20.04
C LEU A 64 7.77 -8.06 19.79
N GLU A 65 8.78 -7.66 19.03
CA GLU A 65 10.02 -8.43 18.86
C GLU A 65 10.84 -8.43 20.14
N PHE A 66 11.06 -7.26 20.74
CA PHE A 66 11.82 -7.09 21.97
C PHE A 66 11.23 -7.89 23.14
N THR A 67 9.90 -7.94 23.23
CA THR A 67 9.16 -8.66 24.29
C THR A 67 8.95 -10.15 23.99
N ASN A 68 9.39 -10.64 22.83
CA ASN A 68 9.12 -12.00 22.32
C ASN A 68 7.62 -12.36 22.23
N LEU A 69 6.72 -11.37 22.28
CA LEU A 69 5.28 -11.59 22.19
C LEU A 69 4.83 -11.97 20.78
N HIS A 70 5.64 -11.68 19.76
CA HIS A 70 5.37 -12.10 18.38
C HIS A 70 5.12 -13.62 18.26
N SER A 71 5.79 -14.45 19.07
CA SER A 71 5.64 -15.91 19.09
C SER A 71 4.25 -16.40 19.53
N LYS A 72 3.47 -15.54 20.20
CA LYS A 72 2.13 -15.86 20.72
C LYS A 72 1.02 -15.34 19.82
N VAL A 73 1.34 -14.54 18.81
CA VAL A 73 0.37 -14.01 17.88
C VAL A 73 0.03 -15.11 16.87
N PHE A 74 -1.26 -15.27 16.56
CA PHE A 74 -1.73 -16.25 15.58
C PHE A 74 -1.28 -15.93 14.14
N LEU A 75 -0.72 -14.73 13.92
CA LEU A 75 -0.27 -14.23 12.63
C LEU A 75 1.13 -14.76 12.30
N SER A 76 1.37 -14.98 11.01
CA SER A 76 2.72 -15.17 10.48
C SER A 76 3.51 -13.86 10.63
N TRP A 77 4.41 -13.81 11.62
CA TRP A 77 5.12 -12.58 11.99
C TRP A 77 6.00 -12.05 10.85
N GLU A 78 6.70 -12.94 10.15
CA GLU A 78 7.59 -12.56 9.05
C GLU A 78 6.80 -12.00 7.86
N ASP A 79 5.71 -12.67 7.48
CA ASP A 79 4.78 -12.22 6.44
C ASP A 79 4.14 -10.87 6.81
N PHE A 80 3.73 -10.69 8.07
CA PHE A 80 3.17 -9.43 8.55
C PHE A 80 4.17 -8.28 8.45
N THR A 81 5.38 -8.47 8.97
CA THR A 81 6.42 -7.43 8.95
C THR A 81 6.88 -7.12 7.52
N MET A 82 6.96 -8.14 6.65
CA MET A 82 7.24 -7.96 5.23
C MET A 82 6.15 -7.16 4.52
N ALA A 83 4.88 -7.53 4.69
CA ALA A 83 3.76 -6.79 4.09
C ALA A 83 3.73 -5.34 4.55
N PHE A 84 3.95 -5.11 5.84
CA PHE A 84 4.01 -3.77 6.40
C PHE A 84 5.19 -2.97 5.84
N ALA A 85 6.39 -3.52 5.78
CA ALA A 85 7.57 -2.82 5.24
C ALA A 85 7.37 -2.44 3.76
N MET A 86 6.73 -3.31 2.96
CA MET A 86 6.36 -3.03 1.57
C MET A 86 5.33 -1.90 1.48
N LEU A 87 4.28 -1.95 2.30
CA LEU A 87 3.27 -0.89 2.37
C LEU A 87 3.88 0.44 2.81
N ALA A 88 4.74 0.43 3.82
CA ALA A 88 5.44 1.61 4.32
C ALA A 88 6.37 2.20 3.25
N THR A 89 7.07 1.36 2.48
CA THR A 89 7.87 1.79 1.32
C THR A 89 7.02 2.56 0.32
N LEU A 90 5.86 2.01 -0.06
CA LEU A 90 4.91 2.64 -0.99
C LEU A 90 4.32 3.94 -0.44
N MET A 91 3.97 3.97 0.85
CA MET A 91 3.50 5.18 1.52
C MET A 91 4.58 6.27 1.53
N MET A 92 5.82 5.94 1.90
CA MET A 92 6.92 6.91 2.02
C MET A 92 7.31 7.53 0.68
N VAL A 93 7.41 6.75 -0.40
CA VAL A 93 7.67 7.32 -1.74
C VAL A 93 6.54 8.23 -2.18
N THR A 94 5.30 7.85 -1.89
CA THR A 94 4.12 8.62 -2.30
C THR A 94 4.04 9.95 -1.58
N ILE A 95 4.22 9.97 -0.26
CA ILE A 95 4.21 11.24 0.50
C ILE A 95 5.47 12.07 0.22
N ALA A 96 6.61 11.45 -0.13
CA ALA A 96 7.80 12.18 -0.55
C ALA A 96 7.60 12.91 -1.89
N ILE A 97 6.65 12.47 -2.72
CA ILE A 97 6.23 13.14 -3.96
C ILE A 97 5.10 14.14 -3.68
N ILE A 98 4.02 13.71 -3.02
CA ILE A 98 2.82 14.54 -2.79
C ILE A 98 3.11 15.74 -1.88
N TYR A 99 3.83 15.53 -0.78
CA TYR A 99 4.04 16.60 0.20
C TYR A 99 4.75 17.83 -0.38
N PRO A 100 5.87 17.70 -1.12
CA PRO A 100 6.48 18.85 -1.74
C PRO A 100 5.63 19.47 -2.85
N THR A 101 4.91 18.69 -3.66
CA THR A 101 4.13 19.24 -4.77
C THR A 101 3.02 20.19 -4.30
N PHE A 102 2.43 19.94 -3.13
CA PHE A 102 1.34 20.79 -2.62
C PHE A 102 1.78 21.78 -1.53
N PHE A 103 2.82 21.48 -0.73
CA PHE A 103 3.07 22.21 0.51
C PHE A 103 4.47 22.83 0.62
N THR A 104 5.36 22.61 -0.35
CA THR A 104 6.67 23.30 -0.33
C THR A 104 6.62 24.66 -1.01
N CYS A 105 7.40 25.59 -0.45
CA CYS A 105 7.64 26.91 -1.00
C CYS A 105 9.15 27.22 -0.88
N SER A 106 9.65 28.21 -1.60
CA SER A 106 11.10 28.51 -1.66
C SER A 106 11.74 28.77 -0.28
N ASN A 107 10.98 29.32 0.67
CA ASN A 107 11.46 29.66 2.02
C ASN A 107 10.89 28.74 3.11
N CYS A 108 10.19 27.67 2.73
CA CYS A 108 9.52 26.74 3.64
C CYS A 108 10.47 25.64 4.13
N ALA A 109 11.49 26.02 4.91
CA ALA A 109 12.55 25.11 5.33
C ALA A 109 12.01 23.84 6.03
N ARG A 110 10.97 23.97 6.87
CA ARG A 110 10.38 22.82 7.59
C ARG A 110 9.79 21.79 6.65
N GLN A 111 9.05 22.24 5.64
CA GLN A 111 8.41 21.37 4.66
C GLN A 111 9.42 20.72 3.71
N ILE A 112 10.48 21.45 3.33
CA ILE A 112 11.59 20.91 2.54
C ILE A 112 12.29 19.81 3.32
N VAL A 113 12.63 20.05 4.59
CA VAL A 113 13.26 19.03 5.44
C VAL A 113 12.36 17.81 5.59
N ALA A 114 11.06 17.98 5.88
CA ALA A 114 10.12 16.86 5.98
C ALA A 114 10.06 16.01 4.68
N SER A 115 10.08 16.64 3.50
CA SER A 115 10.12 15.94 2.22
C SER A 115 11.44 15.19 2.01
N THR A 116 12.58 15.83 2.26
CA THR A 116 13.90 15.17 2.10
C THR A 116 14.08 14.01 3.06
N VAL A 117 13.64 14.13 4.31
CA VAL A 117 13.67 13.04 5.29
C VAL A 117 12.73 11.90 4.88
N SER A 118 11.59 12.19 4.24
CA SER A 118 10.70 11.14 3.71
C SER A 118 11.34 10.31 2.60
N TRP A 119 12.19 10.90 1.75
CA TRP A 119 13.00 10.15 0.79
C TRP A 119 14.02 9.23 1.47
N LEU A 120 14.61 9.66 2.58
CA LEU A 120 15.48 8.81 3.40
C LEU A 120 14.69 7.66 4.04
N CYS A 121 13.50 7.93 4.59
CA CYS A 121 12.60 6.89 5.11
C CYS A 121 12.24 5.86 4.03
N PHE A 122 11.93 6.30 2.81
CA PHE A 122 11.69 5.40 1.68
C PHE A 122 12.88 4.47 1.45
N GLY A 123 14.10 5.01 1.44
CA GLY A 123 15.32 4.21 1.30
C GLY A 123 15.48 3.18 2.42
N LEU A 124 15.16 3.55 3.66
CA LEU A 124 15.24 2.62 4.80
C LEU A 124 14.23 1.49 4.72
N TYR A 125 12.95 1.78 4.47
CA TYR A 125 11.95 0.72 4.32
C TYR A 125 12.24 -0.19 3.12
N ALA A 126 12.78 0.36 2.02
CA ALA A 126 13.25 -0.45 0.90
C ALA A 126 14.43 -1.36 1.30
N VAL A 127 15.35 -0.87 2.12
CA VAL A 127 16.44 -1.68 2.71
C VAL A 127 15.87 -2.73 3.66
N GLU A 128 14.86 -2.43 4.47
CA GLU A 128 14.18 -3.40 5.32
C GLU A 128 13.61 -4.54 4.48
N VAL A 129 12.81 -4.22 3.45
CA VAL A 129 12.24 -5.20 2.52
C VAL A 129 13.35 -6.07 1.91
N TRP A 130 14.45 -5.45 1.47
CA TRP A 130 15.58 -6.17 0.90
C TRP A 130 16.29 -7.09 1.90
N LEU A 131 16.49 -6.64 3.15
CA LEU A 131 17.11 -7.44 4.20
C LEU A 131 16.23 -8.63 4.61
N VAL A 132 14.91 -8.44 4.70
CA VAL A 132 13.98 -9.53 4.98
C VAL A 132 13.96 -10.53 3.82
N HIS A 133 13.94 -10.04 2.57
CA HIS A 133 13.94 -10.90 1.39
C HIS A 133 15.22 -11.73 1.23
N LYS A 134 16.38 -11.20 1.67
CA LYS A 134 17.68 -11.88 1.54
C LYS A 134 18.02 -12.86 2.66
N ARG A 135 17.21 -12.99 3.72
CA ARG A 135 17.52 -13.96 4.79
C ARG A 135 17.40 -15.39 4.24
N PRO A 136 18.52 -16.16 4.19
CA PRO A 136 18.50 -17.53 3.70
C PRO A 136 17.96 -18.45 4.79
N GLY A 137 16.85 -19.14 4.53
CA GLY A 137 16.50 -20.38 5.24
C GLY A 137 15.11 -20.54 5.84
N GLU A 138 14.19 -19.56 5.83
CA GLU A 138 12.93 -19.69 6.59
C GLU A 138 11.67 -19.03 5.99
N THR A 139 11.72 -18.46 4.78
CA THR A 139 10.60 -17.64 4.23
C THR A 139 9.99 -18.21 2.94
N SER A 140 9.35 -19.38 3.03
CA SER A 140 8.37 -19.82 2.03
C SER A 140 6.99 -19.19 2.30
N GLY A 141 6.95 -17.87 2.48
CA GLY A 141 5.71 -17.12 2.68
C GLY A 141 5.09 -16.71 1.35
N PHE A 142 3.77 -16.80 1.21
CA PHE A 142 3.05 -16.35 0.00
C PHE A 142 3.37 -14.88 -0.38
N LEU A 143 3.82 -14.05 0.58
CA LEU A 143 4.18 -12.64 0.35
C LEU A 143 5.59 -12.42 -0.21
N THR A 144 6.46 -13.43 -0.23
CA THR A 144 7.72 -13.35 -1.00
C THR A 144 7.50 -13.59 -2.50
N THR A 145 6.30 -14.02 -2.88
CA THR A 145 5.94 -14.29 -4.28
C THR A 145 5.43 -13.03 -4.98
N ILE A 146 5.61 -12.99 -6.30
CA ILE A 146 5.16 -11.88 -7.16
C ILE A 146 3.65 -11.57 -6.97
N PRO A 147 2.73 -12.55 -6.90
CA PRO A 147 1.31 -12.29 -6.60
C PRO A 147 1.07 -11.57 -5.25
N GLY A 148 1.80 -11.95 -4.20
CA GLY A 148 1.70 -11.30 -2.89
C GLY A 148 2.08 -9.81 -2.94
N LEU A 149 3.17 -9.48 -3.66
CA LEU A 149 3.59 -8.10 -3.91
C LEU A 149 2.52 -7.30 -4.68
N LEU A 150 1.96 -7.91 -5.72
CA LEU A 150 0.94 -7.28 -6.55
C LEU A 150 -0.33 -6.98 -5.74
N LYS A 151 -0.75 -7.89 -4.84
CA LYS A 151 -1.89 -7.64 -3.94
C LYS A 151 -1.69 -6.44 -3.02
N ILE A 152 -0.50 -6.26 -2.46
CA ILE A 152 -0.19 -5.06 -1.66
C ILE A 152 -0.27 -3.81 -2.55
N LEU A 153 0.30 -3.87 -3.75
CA LEU A 153 0.26 -2.76 -4.70
C LEU A 153 -1.19 -2.41 -5.10
N GLU A 154 -2.06 -3.38 -5.35
CA GLU A 154 -3.49 -3.14 -5.67
C GLU A 154 -4.21 -2.35 -4.58
N THR A 155 -4.04 -2.81 -3.33
CA THR A 155 -4.68 -2.14 -2.18
C THR A 155 -4.12 -0.74 -1.98
N PHE A 156 -2.82 -0.56 -2.19
CA PHE A 156 -2.19 0.75 -2.11
C PHE A 156 -2.68 1.72 -3.19
N VAL A 157 -2.77 1.27 -4.45
CA VAL A 157 -3.30 2.10 -5.55
C VAL A 157 -4.76 2.46 -5.31
N ALA A 158 -5.56 1.53 -4.79
CA ALA A 158 -6.94 1.82 -4.39
C ALA A 158 -7.02 2.87 -3.27
N CYS A 159 -6.11 2.86 -2.30
CA CYS A 159 -6.03 3.93 -1.30
C CYS A 159 -5.75 5.30 -1.91
N ILE A 160 -4.86 5.39 -2.90
CA ILE A 160 -4.62 6.66 -3.63
C ILE A 160 -5.90 7.11 -4.34
N ILE A 161 -6.61 6.18 -5.00
CA ILE A 161 -7.92 6.48 -5.61
C ILE A 161 -8.88 7.07 -4.58
N PHE A 162 -9.04 6.44 -3.41
CA PHE A 162 -9.94 6.94 -2.37
C PHE A 162 -9.55 8.32 -1.82
N MET A 163 -8.26 8.59 -1.69
CA MET A 163 -7.78 9.90 -1.23
C MET A 163 -8.12 11.02 -2.24
N SER A 164 -8.03 10.72 -3.53
CA SER A 164 -8.32 11.64 -4.63
C SER A 164 -9.81 11.70 -5.01
N LEU A 165 -10.65 10.81 -4.45
CA LEU A 165 -12.10 10.84 -4.69
C LEU A 165 -12.77 11.94 -3.87
N SER A 166 -13.48 12.84 -4.55
CA SER A 166 -14.29 13.87 -3.91
C SER A 166 -15.79 13.53 -4.00
N PRO A 167 -16.56 13.59 -2.89
CA PRO A 167 -18.00 13.29 -2.87
C PRO A 167 -18.83 14.10 -3.87
N ASN A 168 -18.39 15.32 -4.15
CA ASN A 168 -19.08 16.22 -5.07
C ASN A 168 -18.98 15.72 -6.51
N GLU A 169 -17.91 15.03 -6.90
CA GLU A 169 -17.71 14.61 -8.29
C GLU A 169 -18.39 13.27 -8.58
N TYR A 170 -18.15 12.23 -7.76
CA TYR A 170 -18.66 10.90 -8.09
C TYR A 170 -20.15 10.71 -7.81
N ARG A 171 -20.80 11.56 -7.00
CA ARG A 171 -22.25 11.45 -6.71
C ARG A 171 -23.14 11.96 -7.83
N LYS A 172 -22.61 12.73 -8.78
CA LYS A 172 -23.38 13.39 -9.86
C LYS A 172 -23.96 12.41 -10.87
N VAL A 173 -23.23 11.35 -11.21
CA VAL A 173 -23.59 10.43 -12.29
C VAL A 173 -23.57 8.98 -11.80
N PRO A 174 -24.57 8.14 -12.16
CA PRO A 174 -24.57 6.73 -11.79
C PRO A 174 -23.32 5.95 -12.24
N GLY A 175 -22.75 6.33 -13.39
CA GLY A 175 -21.52 5.72 -13.92
C GLY A 175 -20.30 5.90 -13.00
N THR A 176 -20.11 7.08 -12.41
CA THR A 176 -19.03 7.32 -11.45
C THR A 176 -19.29 6.62 -10.12
N GLN A 177 -20.56 6.48 -9.70
CA GLN A 177 -20.93 5.67 -8.53
C GLN A 177 -20.59 4.19 -8.72
N TRP A 178 -20.83 3.64 -9.93
CA TRP A 178 -20.41 2.28 -10.27
C TRP A 178 -18.89 2.10 -10.16
N CYS A 179 -18.10 3.05 -10.68
CA CYS A 179 -16.65 2.99 -10.58
C CYS A 179 -16.18 2.96 -9.12
N VAL A 180 -16.76 3.81 -8.27
CA VAL A 180 -16.45 3.81 -6.82
C VAL A 180 -16.83 2.46 -6.18
N ALA A 181 -17.96 1.88 -6.55
CA ALA A 181 -18.35 0.55 -6.07
C ALA A 181 -17.34 -0.53 -6.48
N VAL A 182 -16.86 -0.50 -7.73
CA VAL A 182 -15.79 -1.40 -8.22
C VAL A 182 -14.53 -1.25 -7.36
N TYR A 183 -14.07 -0.01 -7.14
CA TYR A 183 -12.86 0.23 -6.33
C TYR A 183 -13.04 -0.28 -4.90
N SER A 184 -14.19 -0.02 -4.27
CA SER A 184 -14.49 -0.46 -2.90
C SER A 184 -14.58 -1.97 -2.77
N ILE A 185 -15.30 -2.64 -3.68
CA ILE A 185 -15.43 -4.10 -3.66
C ILE A 185 -14.05 -4.75 -3.82
N CYS A 186 -13.29 -4.32 -4.84
CA CYS A 186 -11.98 -4.90 -5.11
C CYS A 186 -11.00 -4.66 -3.96
N PHE A 187 -11.01 -3.47 -3.37
CA PHE A 187 -10.19 -3.13 -2.22
C PHE A 187 -10.50 -4.00 -1.00
N ILE A 188 -11.77 -4.17 -0.65
CA ILE A 188 -12.19 -5.00 0.51
C ILE A 188 -11.74 -6.44 0.31
N PHE A 189 -11.96 -7.02 -0.87
CA PHE A 189 -11.55 -8.39 -1.13
C PHE A 189 -10.02 -8.55 -1.17
N SER A 190 -9.26 -7.64 -1.78
CA SER A 190 -7.79 -7.69 -1.73
C SER A 190 -7.26 -7.57 -0.29
N LEU A 191 -7.85 -6.71 0.55
CA LEU A 191 -7.52 -6.64 1.98
C LEU A 191 -7.86 -7.93 2.73
N LEU A 192 -9.02 -8.53 2.46
CA LEU A 192 -9.39 -9.82 3.05
C LEU A 192 -8.42 -10.92 2.67
N ILE A 193 -7.99 -10.97 1.39
CA ILE A 193 -6.99 -11.94 0.92
C ILE A 193 -5.66 -11.75 1.67
N ILE A 194 -5.16 -10.52 1.77
CA ILE A 194 -3.93 -10.21 2.51
C ILE A 194 -4.07 -10.63 3.98
N PHE A 195 -5.17 -10.27 4.64
CA PHE A 195 -5.40 -10.61 6.05
C PHE A 195 -5.46 -12.12 6.27
N LEU A 196 -6.21 -12.84 5.44
CA LEU A 196 -6.32 -14.30 5.52
C LEU A 196 -4.95 -14.95 5.35
N THR A 197 -4.16 -14.52 4.36
CA THR A 197 -2.80 -15.01 4.12
C THR A 197 -1.91 -14.80 5.34
N ILE A 198 -1.87 -13.59 5.91
CA ILE A 198 -1.04 -13.29 7.08
C ILE A 198 -1.50 -14.10 8.30
N ALA A 199 -2.80 -14.32 8.47
CA ALA A 199 -3.36 -15.11 9.56
C ALA A 199 -3.16 -16.62 9.41
N LYS A 200 -2.48 -17.10 8.35
CA LYS A 200 -2.34 -18.54 8.04
C LYS A 200 -3.68 -19.30 8.00
N LEU A 201 -4.80 -18.59 7.79
CA LEU A 201 -6.13 -19.19 7.74
C LEU A 201 -6.40 -20.00 6.43
N PRO A 202 -5.69 -19.79 5.31
CA PRO A 202 -5.86 -20.61 4.11
C PRO A 202 -5.69 -22.12 4.33
N SER A 203 -4.85 -22.55 5.28
CA SER A 203 -4.63 -23.98 5.59
C SER A 203 -5.80 -24.63 6.34
N ILE A 204 -6.72 -23.82 6.89
CA ILE A 204 -7.88 -24.26 7.66
C ILE A 204 -9.15 -24.27 6.79
N LEU A 205 -9.14 -23.58 5.64
CA LEU A 205 -10.32 -23.46 4.79
C LEU A 205 -10.59 -24.77 4.01
N PRO A 206 -11.87 -25.18 3.90
CA PRO A 206 -12.25 -26.44 3.25
C PRO A 206 -12.18 -26.39 1.70
N PHE A 207 -11.82 -25.25 1.11
CA PHE A 207 -11.76 -25.05 -0.34
C PHE A 207 -10.37 -24.58 -0.77
N SER A 208 -10.03 -24.78 -2.05
CA SER A 208 -8.75 -24.32 -2.62
C SER A 208 -8.69 -22.79 -2.64
N PHE A 209 -8.02 -22.20 -1.64
CA PHE A 209 -7.84 -20.75 -1.51
C PHE A 209 -7.29 -20.11 -2.79
N ASP A 210 -6.28 -20.72 -3.40
CA ASP A 210 -5.67 -20.21 -4.64
C ASP A 210 -6.66 -20.12 -5.81
N LYS A 211 -7.58 -21.08 -5.93
CA LYS A 211 -8.61 -21.05 -6.98
C LYS A 211 -9.63 -19.93 -6.73
N ALA A 212 -9.96 -19.67 -5.46
CA ALA A 212 -10.85 -18.58 -5.09
C ALA A 212 -10.21 -17.21 -5.37
N VAL A 213 -8.91 -17.04 -5.06
CA VAL A 213 -8.14 -15.83 -5.38
C VAL A 213 -8.10 -15.59 -6.89
N ILE A 214 -7.85 -16.63 -7.69
CA ILE A 214 -7.89 -16.53 -9.16
C ILE A 214 -9.28 -16.10 -9.65
N GLY A 215 -10.35 -16.74 -9.15
CA GLY A 215 -11.72 -16.41 -9.52
C GLY A 215 -12.08 -14.95 -9.20
N PHE A 216 -11.66 -14.47 -8.03
CA PHE A 216 -11.79 -13.07 -7.65
C PHE A 216 -10.99 -12.14 -8.59
N ASN A 217 -9.74 -12.46 -8.89
CA ASN A 217 -8.90 -11.66 -9.81
C ASN A 217 -9.50 -11.56 -11.21
N ILE A 218 -10.10 -12.64 -11.74
CA ILE A 218 -10.86 -12.59 -13.01
C ILE A 218 -12.00 -11.59 -12.90
N GLY A 219 -12.80 -11.66 -11.83
CA GLY A 219 -13.90 -10.72 -11.59
C GLY A 219 -13.41 -9.28 -11.47
N ALA A 220 -12.32 -9.06 -10.73
CA ALA A 220 -11.71 -7.75 -10.56
C ALA A 220 -11.24 -7.15 -11.89
N VAL A 221 -10.56 -7.91 -12.74
CA VAL A 221 -10.12 -7.47 -14.08
C VAL A 221 -11.32 -7.06 -14.94
N VAL A 222 -12.40 -7.84 -14.94
CA VAL A 222 -13.63 -7.51 -15.69
C VAL A 222 -14.25 -6.21 -15.16
N MET A 223 -14.39 -6.08 -13.85
CA MET A 223 -14.95 -4.87 -13.24
C MET A 223 -14.08 -3.64 -13.51
N TYR A 224 -12.75 -3.74 -13.36
CA TYR A 224 -11.83 -2.64 -13.65
C TYR A 224 -11.80 -2.27 -15.13
N THR A 225 -12.00 -3.23 -16.04
CA THR A 225 -12.16 -2.92 -17.47
C THR A 225 -13.33 -1.94 -17.68
N THR A 226 -14.46 -2.15 -16.99
CA THR A 226 -15.58 -1.21 -17.06
C THR A 226 -15.23 0.15 -16.45
N ALA A 227 -14.54 0.18 -15.31
CA ALA A 227 -14.16 1.42 -14.64
C ALA A 227 -13.18 2.28 -15.45
N VAL A 228 -12.21 1.65 -16.13
CA VAL A 228 -11.23 2.33 -17.00
C VAL A 228 -11.91 3.09 -18.14
N VAL A 229 -13.05 2.61 -18.63
CA VAL A 229 -13.81 3.27 -19.71
C VAL A 229 -14.82 4.26 -19.14
N ILE A 230 -15.62 3.84 -18.16
CA ILE A 230 -16.74 4.62 -17.62
C ILE A 230 -16.23 5.87 -16.88
N TRP A 231 -15.16 5.75 -16.08
CA TRP A 231 -14.64 6.86 -15.30
C TRP A 231 -14.26 8.08 -16.15
N PRO A 232 -13.32 7.98 -17.12
CA PRO A 232 -12.91 9.14 -17.90
C PRO A 232 -14.03 9.69 -18.78
N LEU A 233 -14.91 8.82 -19.31
CA LEU A 233 -16.07 9.28 -20.08
C LEU A 233 -16.91 10.26 -19.26
N TYR A 234 -17.36 9.86 -18.07
CA TYR A 234 -18.24 10.71 -17.27
C TYR A 234 -17.51 11.80 -16.48
N ALA A 235 -16.25 11.58 -16.07
CA ALA A 235 -15.48 12.55 -15.31
C ALA A 235 -15.11 13.78 -16.15
N PHE A 236 -14.91 13.63 -17.47
CA PHE A 236 -14.41 14.69 -18.33
C PHE A 236 -15.42 15.21 -19.38
N GLU A 237 -16.52 14.51 -19.70
CA GLU A 237 -17.47 14.90 -20.78
C GLU A 237 -17.94 16.36 -20.70
N ARG A 238 -18.20 16.87 -19.49
CA ARG A 238 -18.72 18.23 -19.25
C ARG A 238 -17.91 19.00 -18.23
N ASN A 239 -16.66 18.60 -18.03
CA ASN A 239 -15.80 19.18 -17.02
C ASN A 239 -14.42 19.53 -17.63
N PRO A 240 -14.36 20.57 -18.49
CA PRO A 240 -13.10 21.01 -19.06
C PRO A 240 -12.19 21.56 -17.96
N ARG A 241 -10.88 21.39 -18.13
CA ARG A 241 -9.89 21.90 -17.16
C ARG A 241 -10.03 23.43 -17.01
N PRO A 242 -10.22 23.96 -15.79
CA PRO A 242 -10.27 25.40 -15.56
C PRO A 242 -8.92 26.07 -15.91
N ASN A 243 -8.96 27.27 -16.48
CA ASN A 243 -7.75 28.00 -16.90
C ASN A 243 -6.83 28.37 -15.71
N ASP A 244 -7.41 28.71 -14.56
CA ASP A 244 -6.68 29.08 -13.33
C ASP A 244 -6.54 27.90 -12.35
N CYS A 245 -6.28 26.69 -12.86
CA CYS A 245 -6.12 25.49 -12.04
C CYS A 245 -4.63 25.24 -11.69
N ASN A 246 -4.18 25.81 -10.57
CA ASN A 246 -2.98 25.35 -9.87
C ASN A 246 -3.39 24.46 -8.70
N HIS A 247 -3.23 23.13 -8.84
CA HIS A 247 -3.58 22.15 -7.80
C HIS A 247 -5.06 22.17 -7.42
N CYS A 248 -5.94 22.01 -8.43
CA CYS A 248 -7.39 22.04 -8.21
C CYS A 248 -8.02 20.64 -8.23
N SER A 249 -9.29 20.53 -7.85
CA SER A 249 -10.02 19.24 -7.82
C SER A 249 -10.14 18.54 -9.17
N TRP A 250 -9.87 19.24 -10.28
CA TRP A 250 -9.79 18.64 -11.60
C TRP A 250 -8.55 17.74 -11.74
N ASP A 251 -7.43 18.13 -11.12
CA ASP A 251 -6.20 17.32 -11.12
C ASP A 251 -6.43 15.99 -10.40
N ASP A 252 -7.25 15.98 -9.35
CA ASP A 252 -7.65 14.76 -8.64
C ASP A 252 -8.42 13.77 -9.53
N LEU A 253 -9.24 14.26 -10.47
CA LEU A 253 -9.94 13.40 -11.44
C LEU A 253 -8.96 12.72 -12.40
N VAL A 254 -7.89 13.41 -12.77
CA VAL A 254 -6.80 12.84 -13.58
C VAL A 254 -6.04 11.79 -12.78
N VAL A 255 -5.73 12.07 -11.51
CA VAL A 255 -5.10 11.09 -10.61
C VAL A 255 -5.95 9.83 -10.50
N VAL A 256 -7.26 9.95 -10.25
CA VAL A 256 -8.16 8.79 -10.19
C VAL A 256 -8.14 8.01 -11.51
N THR A 257 -8.17 8.70 -12.65
CA THR A 257 -8.14 8.04 -13.97
C THR A 257 -6.86 7.24 -14.16
N PHE A 258 -5.70 7.85 -13.91
CA PHE A 258 -4.40 7.21 -14.08
C PHE A 258 -4.23 6.04 -13.11
N MET A 259 -4.62 6.22 -11.84
CA MET A 259 -4.56 5.16 -10.82
C MET A 259 -5.54 4.03 -11.13
N THR A 260 -6.69 4.30 -11.74
CA THR A 260 -7.62 3.26 -12.20
C THR A 260 -6.99 2.39 -13.28
N VAL A 261 -6.29 3.01 -14.24
CA VAL A 261 -5.56 2.29 -15.29
C VAL A 261 -4.41 1.47 -14.69
N ILE A 262 -3.64 2.06 -13.78
CA ILE A 262 -2.57 1.33 -13.06
C ILE A 262 -3.18 0.13 -12.34
N ASN A 263 -4.26 0.32 -11.57
CA ASN A 263 -4.82 -0.77 -10.77
C ASN A 263 -5.34 -1.90 -11.67
N PHE A 264 -5.97 -1.55 -12.80
CA PHE A 264 -6.37 -2.52 -13.82
C PHE A 264 -5.18 -3.35 -14.33
N LEU A 265 -4.05 -2.70 -14.63
CA LEU A 265 -2.83 -3.39 -15.07
C LEU A 265 -2.25 -4.28 -13.96
N VAL A 266 -2.27 -3.82 -12.71
CA VAL A 266 -1.80 -4.61 -11.56
C VAL A 266 -2.67 -5.86 -11.36
N TYR A 267 -4.00 -5.73 -11.35
CA TYR A 267 -4.92 -6.88 -11.27
C TYR A 267 -4.75 -7.84 -12.45
N THR A 268 -4.51 -7.31 -13.65
CA THR A 268 -4.25 -8.14 -14.85
C THR A 268 -2.94 -8.89 -14.72
N GLY A 269 -1.88 -8.23 -14.23
CA GLY A 269 -0.60 -8.84 -13.92
C GLY A 269 -0.74 -9.93 -12.86
N ASP A 270 -1.46 -9.66 -11.76
CA ASP A 270 -1.67 -10.61 -10.67
C ASP A 270 -2.41 -11.85 -11.18
N LEU A 271 -3.45 -11.66 -12.00
CA LEU A 271 -4.14 -12.76 -12.66
C LEU A 271 -3.20 -13.59 -13.55
N ALA A 272 -2.39 -12.94 -14.39
CA ALA A 272 -1.47 -13.62 -15.30
C ALA A 272 -0.40 -14.44 -14.54
N TYR A 273 0.18 -13.87 -13.48
CA TYR A 273 1.15 -14.58 -12.64
C TYR A 273 0.50 -15.70 -11.83
N SER A 274 -0.68 -15.48 -11.26
CA SER A 274 -1.42 -16.50 -10.50
C SER A 274 -1.80 -17.69 -11.37
N VAL A 275 -2.30 -17.45 -12.60
CA VAL A 275 -2.57 -18.49 -13.59
C VAL A 275 -1.27 -19.21 -13.96
N LYS A 276 -0.19 -18.47 -14.24
CA LYS A 276 1.10 -19.10 -14.59
C LYS A 276 1.58 -20.05 -13.48
N ILE A 277 1.55 -19.61 -12.23
CA ILE A 277 1.99 -20.45 -11.10
C ILE A 277 1.10 -21.69 -10.97
N VAL A 278 -0.23 -21.56 -10.99
CA VAL A 278 -1.08 -22.74 -10.81
C VAL A 278 -0.97 -23.72 -11.99
N PHE A 279 -0.89 -23.26 -13.23
CA PHE A 279 -0.89 -24.15 -14.38
C PHE A 279 0.50 -24.74 -14.73
N PHE A 280 1.59 -23.99 -14.57
CA PHE A 280 2.93 -24.47 -14.94
C PHE A 280 3.64 -25.23 -13.81
N THR A 281 3.35 -24.95 -12.53
CA THR A 281 3.97 -25.69 -11.42
C THR A 281 3.32 -27.05 -11.19
N HIS A 282 2.05 -27.23 -11.57
CA HIS A 282 1.41 -28.56 -11.58
C HIS A 282 1.96 -29.49 -12.65
N THR A 283 2.53 -28.96 -13.74
CA THR A 283 3.06 -29.78 -14.82
C THR A 283 4.36 -30.48 -14.42
N GLU A 284 5.23 -29.83 -13.63
CA GLU A 284 6.49 -30.43 -13.17
C GLU A 284 6.27 -31.66 -12.25
N HIS A 285 5.30 -31.61 -11.33
CA HIS A 285 4.95 -32.77 -10.50
C HIS A 285 4.29 -33.94 -11.27
N THR A 286 3.84 -33.72 -12.51
CA THR A 286 3.24 -34.77 -13.34
C THR A 286 4.28 -35.48 -14.20
N TYR A 287 5.50 -34.93 -14.34
CA TYR A 287 6.61 -35.55 -15.07
C TYR A 287 7.64 -36.25 -14.16
N GLU A 288 7.52 -36.10 -12.84
CA GLU A 288 8.37 -36.79 -11.84
C GLU A 288 7.71 -38.04 -11.20
N ASN A 289 6.55 -38.47 -11.67
CA ASN A 289 5.90 -39.74 -11.27
C ASN A 289 5.83 -40.73 -12.44
#